data_AF-A0A9D8TPX3-F1
#
_entry.id   AF-A0A9D8TPX3-F1
#
_cell.length_a   1.000
_cell.length_b   1.000
_cell.length_c   1.000
_cell.angle_alpha   90.00
_cell.angle_beta   90.00
_cell.angle_gamma   90.00
#
_symmetry.space_group_name_H-M   'P 1'
#
loop_
_entity.id
_entity.type
_entity.pdbx_description
1 polymer ?
#
loop_
_entity_poly.entity_id
_entity_poly.type
_entity_poly.pdbx_seq_one_letter_code
_entity_poly.pdbx_strand_id
1 'polypeptide(L)'
;MQCGKNEFSNPTYEFTSKFKLFDLFGMFLFNASDTVRPDGMPILYCGVLSLLLLPLFFITRRFRVRERLAAALIVLTLLASFSVKYLDLIWHGFQAPNWLNYRYSFMLIFLLVTFAARAFDAIGEKAPKTVALTGVSVLLIVFLLQAFGIRYVHDFAGVYPDIFLIVLYTVLVLLIVRPKKYKAIVFRRLITLLVVVELFVSGLLNLVALDYDVVVSSRPSYLNFLNKWQPVVDEVKANDDDLFFRTEYVNRIRINESYALGTYGVSGSTSTLNADTIEFLSKVGVSAQSHWAQYTSSNPLTDTFLSIRYIMRNSDASGRMPSGYEKIYDDGDASCYYNPDALPLAFAVDPKIRTITFEQPEEGSNDDRTYYDNASPFAVLNIMLRCMFGRDETMGVYTPIAEPNLTKETENLSSYPVAGHSCYNKKEKDQTATLTFKIKGDGVREVFAIFPAKSQRSCYYYVNGSWGGWMLSGGSYGFIDLGVLPADEETVFTIYVSNDEGRFYLDNTVASYFYMFDETAYKNAVYELQSGGLRLTSF
;
A
#
# COMPACT_ATOMS: atom_id res chain seq x y z
N MET A 1 -7.78 5.33 7.88
CA MET A 1 -8.51 4.53 6.89
C MET A 1 -9.28 3.50 7.68
N GLN A 2 -10.61 3.52 7.60
CA GLN A 2 -11.49 2.81 8.52
C GLN A 2 -12.16 1.60 7.82
N CYS A 3 -11.38 0.89 6.99
CA CYS A 3 -11.87 -0.31 6.34
C CYS A 3 -10.76 -1.37 6.35
N GLY A 4 -10.83 -2.26 7.35
CA GLY A 4 -10.35 -3.62 7.15
C GLY A 4 -11.15 -4.29 6.02
N LYS A 5 -10.59 -5.28 5.33
CA LYS A 5 -11.28 -5.93 4.19
C LYS A 5 -12.57 -6.69 4.58
N ASN A 6 -12.78 -6.92 5.87
CA ASN A 6 -13.99 -7.56 6.42
C ASN A 6 -15.06 -6.54 6.85
N GLU A 7 -14.72 -5.25 6.90
CA GLU A 7 -15.70 -4.19 7.11
C GLU A 7 -16.29 -3.83 5.76
N PHE A 8 -17.58 -4.12 5.58
CA PHE A 8 -18.30 -3.62 4.42
C PHE A 8 -18.33 -2.09 4.50
N SER A 9 -17.92 -1.45 3.42
CA SER A 9 -18.20 -0.02 3.24
C SER A 9 -19.70 0.21 3.41
N ASN A 10 -20.07 1.37 3.95
CA ASN A 10 -21.46 1.87 3.94
C ASN A 10 -21.62 2.87 2.78
N PRO A 11 -21.62 2.42 1.51
CA PRO A 11 -21.71 3.34 0.39
C PRO A 11 -23.10 3.98 0.37
N THR A 12 -23.16 5.26 0.03
CA THR A 12 -24.45 5.88 -0.31
C THR A 12 -24.89 5.44 -1.70
N TYR A 13 -26.06 4.83 -1.78
CA TYR A 13 -26.68 4.32 -3.00
C TYR A 13 -27.38 5.44 -3.77
N GLU A 14 -26.61 6.45 -4.16
CA GLU A 14 -27.14 7.63 -4.85
C GLU A 14 -27.03 7.49 -6.38
N PHE A 15 -28.07 7.95 -7.08
CA PHE A 15 -28.06 8.12 -8.53
C PHE A 15 -27.39 9.45 -8.91
N THR A 16 -26.13 9.60 -8.52
CA THR A 16 -25.32 10.78 -8.81
C THR A 16 -24.24 10.46 -9.84
N SER A 17 -23.89 11.46 -10.65
CA SER A 17 -22.82 11.33 -11.64
C SER A 17 -21.47 11.40 -10.96
N LYS A 18 -20.55 10.47 -11.27
CA LYS A 18 -19.19 10.45 -10.72
C LYS A 18 -18.26 11.49 -11.35
N PHE A 19 -18.54 11.88 -12.60
CA PHE A 19 -17.78 12.87 -13.36
C PHE A 19 -18.70 13.56 -14.38
N LYS A 20 -18.19 14.58 -15.10
CA LYS A 20 -18.94 15.20 -16.20
C LYS A 20 -19.00 14.21 -17.36
N LEU A 21 -20.21 13.90 -17.83
CA LEU A 21 -20.41 12.87 -18.87
C LEU A 21 -19.54 13.07 -20.12
N PHE A 22 -19.30 14.33 -20.54
CA PHE A 22 -18.49 14.60 -21.72
C PHE A 22 -16.99 14.32 -21.53
N ASP A 23 -16.48 14.32 -20.29
CA ASP A 23 -15.09 13.95 -20.00
C ASP A 23 -14.82 12.48 -20.35
N LEU A 24 -15.85 11.63 -20.28
CA LEU A 24 -15.79 10.22 -20.67
C LEU A 24 -15.38 10.02 -22.12
N PHE A 25 -15.84 10.89 -23.03
CA PHE A 25 -15.51 10.78 -24.44
C PHE A 25 -14.06 11.15 -24.73
N GLY A 26 -13.45 12.00 -23.90
CA GLY A 26 -12.02 12.30 -23.96
C GLY A 26 -11.15 11.06 -23.72
N MET A 27 -11.62 10.10 -22.92
CA MET A 27 -10.88 8.86 -22.60
C MET A 27 -10.72 7.88 -23.76
N PHE A 28 -11.37 8.13 -24.89
CA PHE A 28 -11.17 7.35 -26.12
C PHE A 28 -10.01 7.88 -26.97
N LEU A 29 -9.35 8.97 -26.59
CA LEU A 29 -8.24 9.55 -27.35
C LEU A 29 -6.90 8.87 -27.04
N PHE A 30 -5.96 8.97 -27.99
CA PHE A 30 -4.70 8.22 -28.04
C PHE A 30 -3.87 8.22 -26.74
N ASN A 31 -3.83 9.33 -26.03
CA ASN A 31 -3.01 9.54 -24.84
C ASN A 31 -3.84 10.04 -23.64
N ALA A 32 -5.12 9.70 -23.60
CA ALA A 32 -5.97 10.06 -22.48
C ALA A 32 -5.67 9.16 -21.27
N SER A 33 -5.16 9.75 -20.20
CA SER A 33 -4.89 9.09 -18.92
C SER A 33 -5.29 10.02 -17.78
N ASP A 34 -5.59 9.44 -16.62
CA ASP A 34 -6.00 10.18 -15.43
C ASP A 34 -5.26 9.62 -14.21
N THR A 35 -5.95 8.87 -13.35
CA THR A 35 -5.36 8.25 -12.16
C THR A 35 -6.00 6.89 -11.90
N VAL A 36 -5.28 6.01 -11.21
CA VAL A 36 -5.82 4.74 -10.71
C VAL A 36 -6.38 4.84 -9.29
N ARG A 37 -6.30 6.03 -8.68
CA ARG A 37 -6.83 6.37 -7.35
C ARG A 37 -8.37 6.33 -7.33
N PRO A 38 -9.01 6.38 -6.14
CA PRO A 38 -10.47 6.28 -6.01
C PRO A 38 -11.31 7.27 -6.84
N ASP A 39 -10.76 8.41 -7.25
CA ASP A 39 -11.48 9.42 -8.06
C ASP A 39 -11.17 9.33 -9.56
N GLY A 40 -10.39 8.34 -9.98
CA GLY A 40 -9.92 8.19 -11.36
C GLY A 40 -11.03 7.82 -12.34
N MET A 41 -10.85 8.26 -13.59
CA MET A 41 -11.74 7.96 -14.72
C MET A 41 -11.54 6.58 -15.37
N PRO A 42 -12.52 6.07 -16.14
CA PRO A 42 -12.37 4.79 -16.82
C PRO A 42 -11.34 4.87 -17.96
N ILE A 43 -10.53 3.82 -18.08
CA ILE A 43 -9.55 3.65 -19.16
C ILE A 43 -10.28 3.10 -20.38
N LEU A 44 -10.45 3.92 -21.43
CA LEU A 44 -11.36 3.59 -22.54
C LEU A 44 -10.72 3.54 -23.93
N TYR A 45 -9.43 3.86 -24.05
CA TYR A 45 -8.76 3.86 -25.34
C TYR A 45 -8.77 2.47 -26.00
N CYS A 46 -9.37 2.38 -27.19
CA CYS A 46 -9.56 1.13 -27.94
C CYS A 46 -8.91 1.14 -29.34
N GLY A 47 -8.05 2.11 -29.62
CA GLY A 47 -7.44 2.34 -30.93
C GLY A 47 -8.32 3.18 -31.86
N VAL A 48 -7.68 4.10 -32.60
CA VAL A 48 -8.32 5.02 -33.54
C VAL A 48 -9.02 4.26 -34.67
N LEU A 49 -8.42 3.16 -35.14
CA LEU A 49 -9.05 2.32 -36.15
C LEU A 49 -10.39 1.77 -35.67
N SER A 50 -10.50 1.37 -34.41
CA SER A 50 -11.75 0.88 -33.83
C SER A 50 -12.81 1.97 -33.82
N LEU A 51 -12.44 3.19 -33.39
CA LEU A 51 -13.33 4.36 -33.38
C LEU A 51 -13.79 4.76 -34.79
N LEU A 52 -12.90 4.65 -35.79
CA LEU A 52 -13.22 4.92 -37.19
C LEU A 52 -14.25 3.93 -37.75
N LEU A 53 -14.10 2.65 -37.40
CA LEU A 53 -14.94 1.57 -37.94
C LEU A 53 -16.24 1.37 -37.17
N LEU A 54 -16.31 1.81 -35.91
CA LEU A 54 -17.49 1.62 -35.06
C LEU A 54 -18.79 2.16 -35.70
N PRO A 55 -18.83 3.40 -36.24
CA PRO A 55 -20.05 3.91 -36.86
C PRO A 55 -20.47 3.10 -38.09
N LEU A 56 -19.52 2.47 -38.79
CA LEU A 56 -19.83 1.60 -39.93
C LEU A 56 -20.64 0.38 -39.49
N PHE A 57 -20.39 -0.19 -38.31
CA PHE A 57 -21.21 -1.26 -37.76
C PHE A 57 -22.69 -0.85 -37.66
N PHE A 58 -22.95 0.36 -37.18
CA PHE A 58 -24.31 0.86 -36.96
C PHE A 58 -24.99 1.38 -38.23
N ILE A 59 -24.26 1.77 -39.27
CA ILE A 59 -24.86 2.29 -40.52
C ILE A 59 -25.03 1.18 -41.57
N THR A 60 -24.15 0.17 -41.57
CA THR A 60 -24.12 -0.85 -42.62
C THR A 60 -25.34 -1.76 -42.59
N ARG A 61 -26.05 -1.85 -43.72
CA ARG A 61 -27.26 -2.68 -43.87
C ARG A 61 -27.01 -4.20 -43.82
N ARG A 62 -25.75 -4.62 -43.82
CA ARG A 62 -25.34 -6.03 -43.66
C ARG A 62 -25.75 -6.59 -42.29
N PHE A 63 -25.80 -5.74 -41.26
CA PHE A 63 -26.21 -6.12 -39.91
C PHE A 63 -27.69 -5.84 -39.67
N ARG A 64 -28.37 -6.78 -39.01
CA ARG A 64 -29.80 -6.67 -38.72
C ARG A 64 -30.04 -5.49 -37.77
N VAL A 65 -31.18 -4.80 -37.90
CA VAL A 65 -31.53 -3.67 -37.02
C VAL A 65 -31.52 -4.08 -35.54
N ARG A 66 -32.11 -5.25 -35.22
CA ARG A 66 -32.16 -5.79 -33.85
C ARG A 66 -30.77 -5.97 -33.24
N GLU A 67 -29.81 -6.44 -34.03
CA GLU A 67 -28.43 -6.63 -33.60
C GLU A 67 -27.73 -5.30 -33.30
N ARG A 68 -27.92 -4.30 -34.17
CA ARG A 68 -27.39 -2.95 -33.96
C ARG A 68 -28.00 -2.27 -32.72
N LEU A 69 -29.30 -2.42 -32.51
CA LEU A 69 -29.97 -1.89 -31.31
C LEU A 69 -29.50 -2.59 -30.04
N ALA A 70 -29.32 -3.91 -30.05
CA ALA A 70 -28.78 -4.65 -28.91
C ALA A 70 -27.33 -4.22 -28.60
N ALA A 71 -26.49 -4.05 -29.62
CA ALA A 71 -25.13 -3.55 -29.46
C ALA A 71 -25.10 -2.14 -28.87
N ALA A 72 -25.94 -1.23 -29.38
CA ALA A 72 -26.06 0.13 -28.85
C ALA A 72 -26.54 0.13 -27.38
N LEU A 73 -27.52 -0.72 -27.05
CA LEU A 73 -28.03 -0.85 -25.70
C LEU A 73 -26.93 -1.29 -24.72
N ILE A 74 -26.18 -2.34 -25.06
CA ILE A 74 -25.09 -2.83 -24.19
C ILE A 74 -24.00 -1.78 -24.00
N VAL A 75 -23.60 -1.07 -25.08
CA VAL A 75 -22.63 0.02 -25.00
C VAL A 75 -23.12 1.15 -24.10
N LEU A 76 -24.38 1.58 -24.26
CA LEU A 76 -24.98 2.62 -23.43
C LEU A 76 -25.09 2.19 -21.96
N THR A 77 -25.42 0.93 -21.69
CA THR A 77 -25.46 0.37 -20.33
C THR A 77 -24.09 0.43 -19.66
N LEU A 78 -23.01 0.09 -20.38
CA LEU A 78 -21.65 0.16 -19.84
C LEU A 78 -21.21 1.63 -19.62
N LEU A 79 -21.48 2.53 -20.56
CA LEU A 79 -21.18 3.96 -20.40
C LEU A 79 -21.92 4.58 -19.21
N ALA A 80 -23.20 4.22 -19.04
CA ALA A 80 -24.00 4.62 -17.88
C ALA A 80 -23.44 4.02 -16.58
N SER A 81 -22.94 2.78 -16.62
CA SER A 81 -22.31 2.13 -15.45
C SER A 81 -21.07 2.87 -14.96
N PHE A 82 -20.24 3.41 -15.87
CA PHE A 82 -19.10 4.22 -15.46
C PHE A 82 -19.53 5.58 -14.87
N SER A 83 -20.63 6.14 -15.37
CA SER A 83 -21.04 7.51 -15.04
C SER A 83 -21.86 7.58 -13.75
N VAL A 84 -22.71 6.59 -13.48
CA VAL A 84 -23.65 6.60 -12.34
C VAL A 84 -23.08 5.80 -11.18
N LYS A 85 -22.90 6.44 -10.02
CA LYS A 85 -22.34 5.83 -8.80
C LYS A 85 -23.02 4.51 -8.44
N TYR A 86 -24.35 4.49 -8.42
CA TYR A 86 -25.11 3.27 -8.08
C TYR A 86 -24.83 2.11 -9.04
N LEU A 87 -24.76 2.37 -10.35
CA LEU A 87 -24.51 1.33 -11.35
C LEU A 87 -23.06 0.81 -11.26
N ASP A 88 -22.10 1.70 -11.00
CA ASP A 88 -20.71 1.31 -10.76
C ASP A 88 -20.58 0.37 -9.55
N LEU A 89 -21.31 0.64 -8.47
CA LEU A 89 -21.32 -0.23 -7.29
C LEU A 89 -21.81 -1.65 -7.59
N ILE A 90 -22.75 -1.84 -8.53
CA ILE A 90 -23.21 -3.19 -8.92
C ILE A 90 -22.04 -4.02 -9.45
N TRP A 91 -21.17 -3.43 -10.27
CA TRP A 91 -19.98 -4.10 -10.80
C TRP A 91 -18.93 -4.43 -9.73
N HIS A 92 -19.05 -3.82 -8.55
CA HIS A 92 -18.19 -4.02 -7.39
C HIS A 92 -18.87 -4.84 -6.28
N GLY A 93 -19.99 -5.52 -6.57
CA GLY A 93 -20.69 -6.30 -5.55
C GLY A 93 -21.28 -5.44 -4.43
N PHE A 94 -21.73 -4.22 -4.77
CA PHE A 94 -22.28 -3.22 -3.86
C PHE A 94 -21.28 -2.68 -2.83
N GLN A 95 -19.98 -2.69 -3.16
CA GLN A 95 -18.92 -2.15 -2.33
C GLN A 95 -18.18 -1.02 -3.04
N ALA A 96 -17.78 0.01 -2.30
CA ALA A 96 -16.99 1.09 -2.86
C ALA A 96 -15.57 0.58 -3.18
N PRO A 97 -15.13 0.62 -4.45
CA PRO A 97 -13.74 0.30 -4.78
C PRO A 97 -12.79 1.33 -4.17
N ASN A 98 -11.65 0.84 -3.67
CA ASN A 98 -10.63 1.70 -3.09
C ASN A 98 -9.62 2.20 -4.15
N TRP A 99 -9.41 1.44 -5.22
CA TRP A 99 -8.50 1.75 -6.34
C TRP A 99 -8.98 1.06 -7.61
N LEU A 100 -8.69 1.64 -8.78
CA LEU A 100 -9.02 1.10 -10.09
C LEU A 100 -10.52 0.78 -10.19
N ASN A 101 -11.37 1.81 -10.09
CA ASN A 101 -12.82 1.63 -10.08
C ASN A 101 -13.32 0.91 -11.34
N TYR A 102 -12.92 1.37 -12.51
CA TYR A 102 -13.53 0.87 -13.74
C TYR A 102 -12.72 -0.27 -14.36
N ARG A 103 -12.25 -1.23 -13.57
CA ARG A 103 -11.54 -2.41 -14.10
C ARG A 103 -12.36 -3.12 -15.18
N TYR A 104 -13.68 -3.16 -15.02
CA TYR A 104 -14.60 -3.76 -16.00
C TYR A 104 -14.70 -2.98 -17.34
N SER A 105 -14.01 -1.85 -17.49
CA SER A 105 -13.88 -1.12 -18.77
C SER A 105 -13.34 -1.98 -19.92
N PHE A 106 -12.54 -3.01 -19.62
CA PHE A 106 -12.08 -3.97 -20.62
C PHE A 106 -13.25 -4.62 -21.39
N MET A 107 -14.42 -4.78 -20.76
CA MET A 107 -15.62 -5.33 -21.41
C MET A 107 -16.14 -4.41 -22.50
N LEU A 108 -16.17 -3.10 -22.25
CA LEU A 108 -16.56 -2.13 -23.27
C LEU A 108 -15.54 -2.13 -24.42
N ILE A 109 -14.24 -2.04 -24.10
CA ILE A 109 -13.17 -2.05 -25.11
C ILE A 109 -13.28 -3.31 -25.99
N PHE A 110 -13.44 -4.48 -25.38
CA PHE A 110 -13.62 -5.75 -26.10
C PHE A 110 -14.80 -5.72 -27.07
N LEU A 111 -15.96 -5.20 -26.64
CA LEU A 111 -17.14 -5.08 -27.49
C LEU A 111 -16.91 -4.10 -28.66
N LEU A 112 -16.30 -2.94 -28.39
CA LEU A 112 -16.04 -1.93 -29.42
C LEU A 112 -15.08 -2.47 -30.49
N VAL A 113 -13.98 -3.12 -30.07
CA VAL A 113 -13.04 -3.77 -30.98
C VAL A 113 -13.73 -4.87 -31.79
N THR A 114 -14.60 -5.66 -31.15
CA THR A 114 -15.36 -6.72 -31.83
C THR A 114 -16.30 -6.15 -32.90
N PHE A 115 -17.04 -5.08 -32.59
CA PHE A 115 -17.92 -4.42 -33.56
C PHE A 115 -17.14 -3.79 -34.71
N ALA A 116 -15.99 -3.16 -34.41
CA ALA A 116 -15.08 -2.61 -35.42
C ALA A 116 -14.52 -3.70 -36.34
N ALA A 117 -14.07 -4.83 -35.80
CA ALA A 117 -13.58 -5.97 -36.59
C ALA A 117 -14.66 -6.51 -37.52
N ARG A 118 -15.88 -6.70 -37.01
CA ARG A 118 -17.03 -7.14 -37.82
C ARG A 118 -17.38 -6.11 -38.90
N ALA A 119 -17.31 -4.81 -38.59
CA ALA A 119 -17.49 -3.75 -39.56
C ALA A 119 -16.43 -3.80 -40.66
N PHE A 120 -15.16 -4.05 -40.30
CA PHE A 120 -14.06 -4.21 -41.25
C PHE A 120 -14.31 -5.35 -42.24
N ASP A 121 -14.74 -6.53 -41.75
CA ASP A 121 -15.11 -7.67 -42.61
C ASP A 121 -16.38 -7.42 -43.44
N ALA A 122 -17.22 -6.50 -42.96
CA ALA A 122 -18.45 -6.07 -43.62
C ALA A 122 -18.24 -5.05 -44.74
N ILE A 123 -17.07 -4.41 -44.82
CA ILE A 123 -16.76 -3.39 -45.81
C ILE A 123 -16.70 -4.03 -47.20
N GLY A 124 -17.74 -3.80 -48.00
CA GLY A 124 -17.79 -4.17 -49.41
C GLY A 124 -17.28 -3.05 -50.32
N GLU A 125 -16.98 -3.39 -51.57
CA GLU A 125 -16.46 -2.48 -52.61
C GLU A 125 -17.34 -1.22 -52.86
N LYS A 126 -18.63 -1.25 -52.47
CA LYS A 126 -19.59 -0.14 -52.64
C LYS A 126 -19.69 0.82 -51.45
N ALA A 127 -18.83 0.70 -50.43
CA ALA A 127 -18.88 1.52 -49.21
C ALA A 127 -17.91 2.74 -49.10
N PRO A 128 -17.18 3.22 -50.14
CA PRO A 128 -16.14 4.24 -49.93
C PRO A 128 -16.70 5.58 -49.45
N LYS A 129 -17.90 5.96 -49.87
CA LYS A 129 -18.57 7.18 -49.37
C LYS A 129 -18.87 7.08 -47.88
N THR A 130 -19.29 5.91 -47.41
CA THR A 130 -19.60 5.68 -45.99
C THR A 130 -18.34 5.70 -45.15
N VAL A 131 -17.24 5.08 -45.60
CA VAL A 131 -15.93 5.14 -44.91
C VAL A 131 -15.40 6.57 -44.82
N ALA A 132 -15.50 7.36 -45.90
CA ALA A 132 -15.09 8.75 -45.88
C ALA A 132 -15.94 9.57 -44.90
N LEU A 133 -17.26 9.34 -44.88
CA LEU A 133 -18.18 10.01 -43.96
C LEU A 133 -17.84 9.68 -42.49
N THR A 134 -17.56 8.42 -42.16
CA THR A 134 -17.19 8.05 -40.78
C THR A 134 -15.87 8.68 -40.37
N GLY A 135 -14.87 8.74 -41.25
CA GLY A 135 -13.63 9.46 -40.99
C GLY A 135 -13.85 10.95 -40.68
N VAL A 136 -14.66 11.63 -41.49
CA VAL A 136 -15.01 13.04 -41.25
C VAL A 136 -15.81 13.22 -39.96
N SER A 137 -16.74 12.33 -39.65
CA SER A 137 -17.52 12.39 -38.42
C SER A 137 -16.65 12.21 -37.17
N VAL A 138 -15.72 11.26 -37.17
CA VAL A 138 -14.80 11.05 -36.04
C VAL A 138 -13.84 12.24 -35.89
N LEU A 139 -13.33 12.80 -36.99
CA LEU A 139 -12.54 14.04 -36.96
C LEU A 139 -13.34 15.20 -36.35
N LEU A 140 -14.59 15.38 -36.75
CA LEU A 140 -15.45 16.43 -36.18
C LEU A 140 -15.66 16.24 -34.68
N ILE A 141 -15.85 15.00 -34.22
CA ILE A 141 -15.97 14.69 -32.79
C ILE A 141 -14.69 15.09 -32.05
N VAL A 142 -13.50 14.75 -32.57
CA VAL A 142 -12.22 15.14 -31.97
C VAL A 142 -12.10 16.68 -31.88
N PHE A 143 -12.43 17.41 -32.94
CA PHE A 143 -12.43 18.88 -32.91
C PHE A 143 -13.43 19.45 -31.91
N LEU A 144 -14.62 18.86 -31.78
CA LEU A 144 -15.62 19.28 -30.79
C LEU A 144 -15.09 19.04 -29.37
N LEU A 145 -14.52 17.87 -29.08
CA LEU A 145 -13.93 17.57 -27.77
C LEU A 145 -12.80 18.55 -27.41
N GLN A 146 -11.97 18.92 -28.39
CA GLN A 146 -10.93 19.93 -28.21
C GLN A 146 -11.54 21.33 -27.97
N ALA A 147 -12.51 21.74 -28.79
CA ALA A 147 -13.15 23.06 -28.69
C ALA A 147 -13.90 23.26 -27.36
N PHE A 148 -14.44 22.19 -26.77
CA PHE A 148 -15.10 22.24 -25.47
C PHE A 148 -14.12 22.23 -24.27
N GLY A 149 -12.81 22.11 -24.50
CA GLY A 149 -11.81 22.13 -23.42
C GLY A 149 -11.97 20.97 -22.43
N ILE A 150 -12.28 19.77 -22.94
CA ILE A 150 -12.50 18.57 -22.12
C ILE A 150 -11.21 18.18 -21.39
N ARG A 151 -11.32 17.78 -20.11
CA ARG A 151 -10.22 17.71 -19.12
C ARG A 151 -9.07 16.73 -19.44
N TYR A 152 -9.18 15.92 -20.48
CA TYR A 152 -8.21 14.87 -20.83
C TYR A 152 -7.82 14.88 -22.31
N VAL A 153 -8.09 16.01 -22.97
CA VAL A 153 -7.79 16.23 -24.38
C VAL A 153 -6.50 17.04 -24.45
N HIS A 154 -5.37 16.35 -24.63
CA HIS A 154 -4.07 16.99 -24.82
C HIS A 154 -3.87 17.39 -26.28
N ASP A 155 -3.54 18.65 -26.56
CA ASP A 155 -3.40 19.15 -27.93
C ASP A 155 -2.32 18.38 -28.73
N PHE A 156 -1.05 18.61 -28.39
CA PHE A 156 0.07 18.04 -29.14
C PHE A 156 0.22 16.52 -28.93
N ALA A 157 0.02 16.04 -27.70
CA ALA A 157 0.27 14.66 -27.32
C ALA A 157 -0.94 13.72 -27.46
N GLY A 158 -2.13 14.24 -27.78
CA GLY A 158 -3.36 13.45 -27.96
C GLY A 158 -4.03 13.75 -29.30
N VAL A 159 -4.59 14.95 -29.43
CA VAL A 159 -5.43 15.36 -30.58
C VAL A 159 -4.68 15.28 -31.90
N TYR A 160 -3.43 15.75 -31.98
CA TYR A 160 -2.67 15.73 -33.24
C TYR A 160 -2.35 14.30 -33.72
N PRO A 161 -1.86 13.38 -32.87
CA PRO A 161 -1.80 11.96 -33.19
C PRO A 161 -3.12 11.37 -33.66
N ASP A 162 -4.24 11.66 -32.96
CA ASP A 162 -5.57 11.17 -33.35
C ASP A 162 -5.98 11.67 -34.73
N ILE A 163 -5.85 12.98 -35.02
CA ILE A 163 -6.17 13.55 -36.34
C ILE A 163 -5.34 12.86 -37.43
N PHE A 164 -4.03 12.73 -37.22
CA PHE A 164 -3.12 12.07 -38.16
C PHE A 164 -3.55 10.61 -38.42
N LEU A 165 -3.79 9.84 -37.36
CA LEU A 165 -4.20 8.45 -37.44
C LEU A 165 -5.58 8.29 -38.08
N ILE A 166 -6.55 9.15 -37.77
CA ILE A 166 -7.89 9.10 -38.37
C ILE A 166 -7.79 9.32 -39.89
N VAL A 167 -7.06 10.35 -40.32
CA VAL A 167 -6.86 10.63 -41.75
C VAL A 167 -6.15 9.46 -42.42
N LEU A 168 -5.05 8.97 -41.82
CA LEU A 168 -4.25 7.88 -42.37
C LEU A 168 -5.06 6.58 -42.48
N TYR A 169 -5.77 6.17 -41.42
CA TYR A 169 -6.62 4.99 -41.44
C TYR A 169 -7.78 5.14 -42.42
N THR A 170 -8.41 6.31 -42.50
CA THR A 170 -9.48 6.56 -43.49
C THR A 170 -8.95 6.35 -44.91
N VAL A 171 -7.79 6.92 -45.25
CA VAL A 171 -7.17 6.74 -46.56
C VAL A 171 -6.83 5.27 -46.81
N LEU A 172 -6.21 4.58 -45.86
CA LEU A 172 -5.82 3.17 -46.01
C LEU A 172 -7.04 2.26 -46.18
N VAL A 173 -8.10 2.46 -45.39
CA VAL A 173 -9.35 1.72 -45.54
C VAL A 173 -9.97 1.99 -46.91
N LEU A 174 -10.05 3.25 -47.36
CA LEU A 174 -10.55 3.59 -48.70
C LEU A 174 -9.75 2.91 -49.83
N LEU A 175 -8.44 2.76 -49.66
CA LEU A 175 -7.58 2.07 -50.62
C LEU A 175 -7.80 0.54 -50.63
N ILE A 176 -8.26 -0.05 -49.53
CA ILE A 176 -8.70 -1.46 -49.48
C ILE A 176 -10.02 -1.66 -50.21
N VAL A 177 -10.95 -0.70 -50.12
CA VAL A 177 -12.29 -0.79 -50.74
C VAL A 177 -12.27 -0.60 -52.26
N ARG A 178 -11.21 0.00 -52.81
CA ARG A 178 -11.07 0.26 -54.26
C ARG A 178 -10.68 -1.00 -55.06
N PRO A 179 -11.06 -1.10 -56.35
CA PRO A 179 -11.20 -2.39 -57.07
C PRO A 179 -9.92 -3.20 -57.36
N LYS A 180 -8.71 -2.71 -57.05
CA LYS A 180 -7.45 -3.43 -57.37
C LYS A 180 -7.05 -4.37 -56.22
N LYS A 181 -7.57 -5.60 -56.24
CA LYS A 181 -7.44 -6.63 -55.18
C LYS A 181 -6.00 -6.91 -54.71
N TYR A 182 -4.99 -6.85 -55.59
CA TYR A 182 -3.59 -7.14 -55.21
C TYR A 182 -2.95 -6.09 -54.28
N LYS A 183 -3.39 -4.83 -54.33
CA LYS A 183 -2.88 -3.77 -53.42
C LYS A 183 -3.53 -3.82 -52.04
N ALA A 184 -4.71 -4.43 -51.90
CA ALA A 184 -5.43 -4.51 -50.64
C ALA A 184 -4.67 -5.30 -49.55
N ILE A 185 -3.91 -6.33 -49.93
CA ILE A 185 -3.07 -7.10 -48.99
C ILE A 185 -1.98 -6.21 -48.38
N VAL A 186 -1.34 -5.36 -49.19
CA VAL A 186 -0.31 -4.42 -48.73
C VAL A 186 -0.91 -3.43 -47.73
N PHE A 187 -2.06 -2.83 -48.05
CA PHE A 187 -2.72 -1.88 -47.14
C PHE A 187 -3.19 -2.54 -45.84
N ARG A 188 -3.67 -3.79 -45.87
CA ARG A 188 -4.00 -4.54 -44.65
C ARG A 188 -2.77 -4.76 -43.76
N ARG A 189 -1.63 -5.11 -44.34
CA ARG A 189 -0.35 -5.23 -43.61
C ARG A 189 0.09 -3.89 -43.02
N LEU A 190 -0.04 -2.79 -43.77
CA LEU A 190 0.27 -1.45 -43.29
C LEU A 190 -0.64 -1.04 -42.12
N ILE A 191 -1.95 -1.27 -42.23
CA ILE A 191 -2.88 -1.04 -41.11
C ILE A 191 -2.46 -1.86 -39.88
N THR A 192 -2.12 -3.13 -40.08
CA THR A 192 -1.68 -4.01 -38.97
C THR A 192 -0.43 -3.44 -38.28
N LEU A 193 0.57 -3.02 -39.06
CA LEU A 193 1.78 -2.39 -38.52
C LEU A 193 1.45 -1.09 -37.76
N LEU A 194 0.59 -0.24 -38.32
CA LEU A 194 0.19 1.01 -37.68
C LEU A 194 -0.54 0.78 -36.36
N VAL A 195 -1.44 -0.20 -36.30
CA VAL A 195 -2.13 -0.58 -35.06
C VAL A 195 -1.12 -1.04 -34.01
N VAL A 196 -0.13 -1.86 -34.38
CA VAL A 196 0.92 -2.30 -33.45
C VAL A 196 1.72 -1.11 -32.92
N VAL A 197 2.14 -0.19 -33.80
CA VAL A 197 2.89 1.02 -33.41
C VAL A 197 2.05 1.94 -32.53
N GLU A 198 0.80 2.19 -32.91
CA GLU A 198 -0.15 3.01 -32.17
C GLU A 198 -0.36 2.47 -30.76
N LEU A 199 -0.69 1.17 -30.63
CA LEU A 199 -0.90 0.54 -29.32
C LEU A 199 0.37 0.51 -28.48
N PHE A 200 1.54 0.29 -29.09
CA PHE A 200 2.83 0.33 -28.38
C PHE A 200 3.11 1.73 -27.82
N VAL A 201 2.98 2.78 -28.64
CA VAL A 201 3.25 4.16 -28.21
C VAL A 201 2.22 4.62 -27.19
N SER A 202 0.92 4.38 -27.41
CA SER A 202 -0.13 4.71 -26.44
C SER A 202 0.09 3.98 -25.11
N GLY A 203 0.42 2.69 -25.14
CA GLY A 203 0.74 1.90 -23.95
C GLY A 203 1.95 2.45 -23.20
N LEU A 204 3.02 2.82 -23.91
CA LEU A 204 4.22 3.42 -23.31
C LEU A 204 3.90 4.75 -22.62
N LEU A 205 3.13 5.64 -23.27
CA LEU A 205 2.76 6.93 -22.69
C LEU A 205 1.86 6.76 -21.45
N ASN A 206 0.92 5.81 -21.49
CA ASN A 206 0.09 5.48 -20.32
C ASN A 206 0.92 4.90 -19.17
N LEU A 207 1.94 4.10 -19.45
CA LEU A 207 2.87 3.60 -18.41
C LEU A 207 3.66 4.74 -17.77
N VAL A 208 4.11 5.73 -18.57
CA VAL A 208 4.79 6.93 -18.05
C VAL A 208 3.84 7.79 -17.21
N ALA A 209 2.60 7.97 -17.66
CA ALA A 209 1.59 8.71 -16.90
C ALA A 209 1.26 8.01 -15.57
N LEU A 210 1.16 6.68 -15.58
CA LEU A 210 0.96 5.88 -14.37
C LEU A 210 2.14 6.01 -13.40
N ASP A 211 3.37 5.98 -13.90
CA ASP A 211 4.57 6.19 -13.10
C ASP A 211 4.59 7.60 -12.46
N TYR A 212 4.14 8.63 -13.18
CA TYR A 212 4.00 9.97 -12.63
C TYR A 212 2.91 10.07 -11.54
N ASP A 213 1.80 9.33 -11.68
CA ASP A 213 0.70 9.35 -10.71
C ASP A 213 1.00 8.57 -9.43
N VAL A 214 1.47 7.33 -9.55
CA VAL A 214 1.62 6.41 -8.40
C VAL A 214 3.04 5.99 -8.08
N VAL A 215 4.02 6.36 -8.91
CA VAL A 215 5.45 6.00 -8.78
C VAL A 215 5.67 4.49 -8.76
N VAL A 216 6.22 3.97 -9.85
CA VAL A 216 6.60 2.56 -9.98
C VAL A 216 8.09 2.43 -9.70
N SER A 217 8.48 1.50 -8.83
CA SER A 217 9.90 1.31 -8.54
C SER A 217 10.66 0.88 -9.81
N SER A 218 11.79 1.53 -10.05
CA SER A 218 12.62 1.25 -11.22
C SER A 218 13.27 -0.14 -11.12
N ARG A 219 13.52 -0.76 -12.27
CA ARG A 219 14.27 -2.03 -12.34
C ARG A 219 15.65 -1.94 -11.66
N PRO A 220 16.46 -0.88 -11.84
CA PRO A 220 17.72 -0.72 -11.11
C PRO A 220 17.55 -0.68 -9.59
N SER A 221 16.54 0.04 -9.07
CA SER A 221 16.28 0.07 -7.62
C SER A 221 16.00 -1.34 -7.07
N TYR A 222 15.21 -2.14 -7.80
CA TYR A 222 14.94 -3.53 -7.42
C TYR A 222 16.17 -4.43 -7.48
N LEU A 223 16.96 -4.33 -8.55
CA LEU A 223 18.16 -5.16 -8.71
C LEU A 223 19.28 -4.77 -7.75
N ASN A 224 19.45 -3.49 -7.45
CA ASN A 224 20.43 -3.04 -6.46
C ASN A 224 20.09 -3.60 -5.08
N PHE A 225 18.81 -3.61 -4.70
CA PHE A 225 18.36 -4.25 -3.46
C PHE A 225 18.70 -5.76 -3.44
N LEU A 226 18.35 -6.51 -4.48
CA LEU A 226 18.63 -7.95 -4.54
C LEU A 226 20.13 -8.25 -4.56
N ASN A 227 20.90 -7.57 -5.39
CA ASN A 227 22.34 -7.79 -5.51
C ASN A 227 23.07 -7.45 -4.20
N LYS A 228 22.53 -6.52 -3.40
CA LYS A 228 23.09 -6.15 -2.09
C LYS A 228 22.76 -7.21 -1.03
N TRP A 229 21.49 -7.63 -0.92
CA TRP A 229 21.03 -8.42 0.22
C TRP A 229 20.96 -9.93 -0.02
N GLN A 230 20.85 -10.40 -1.27
CA GLN A 230 20.82 -11.83 -1.55
C GLN A 230 22.07 -12.57 -1.06
N PRO A 231 23.31 -12.05 -1.26
CA PRO A 231 24.50 -12.73 -0.75
C PRO A 231 24.52 -12.86 0.78
N VAL A 232 24.07 -11.82 1.51
CA VAL A 232 23.96 -11.83 2.97
C VAL A 232 22.94 -12.88 3.43
N VAL A 233 21.79 -12.96 2.76
CA VAL A 233 20.77 -13.97 3.05
C VAL A 233 21.27 -15.39 2.77
N ASP A 234 21.99 -15.59 1.68
CA ASP A 234 22.54 -16.90 1.31
C ASP A 234 23.59 -17.34 2.34
N GLU A 235 24.44 -16.42 2.80
CA GLU A 235 25.42 -16.67 3.88
C GLU A 235 24.75 -17.01 5.21
N VAL A 236 23.74 -16.23 5.62
CA VAL A 236 22.97 -16.50 6.84
C VAL A 236 22.32 -17.87 6.79
N LYS A 237 21.67 -18.23 5.68
CA LYS A 237 21.04 -19.56 5.50
C LYS A 237 22.05 -20.70 5.45
N ALA A 238 23.25 -20.46 4.96
CA ALA A 238 24.30 -21.49 4.91
C ALA A 238 24.93 -21.77 6.28
N ASN A 239 24.85 -20.80 7.21
CA ASN A 239 25.46 -20.88 8.53
C ASN A 239 24.45 -21.12 9.68
N ASP A 240 23.15 -21.12 9.41
CA ASP A 240 22.11 -21.47 10.38
C ASP A 240 21.60 -22.90 10.11
N ASP A 241 21.75 -23.78 11.10
CA ASP A 241 21.35 -25.19 11.01
C ASP A 241 19.84 -25.42 11.20
N ASP A 242 19.07 -24.40 11.60
CA ASP A 242 17.62 -24.53 11.76
C ASP A 242 16.88 -24.43 10.43
N LEU A 243 15.88 -25.30 10.26
CA LEU A 243 15.00 -25.29 9.08
C LEU A 243 14.10 -24.05 9.00
N PHE A 244 13.94 -23.32 10.11
CA PHE A 244 13.09 -22.14 10.16
C PHE A 244 13.67 -21.10 11.12
N PHE A 245 13.81 -19.89 10.59
CA PHE A 245 14.02 -18.66 11.34
C PHE A 245 13.45 -17.51 10.51
N ARG A 246 13.13 -16.39 11.16
CA ARG A 246 12.72 -15.18 10.45
C ARG A 246 13.88 -14.21 10.26
N THR A 247 13.84 -13.52 9.13
CA THR A 247 14.74 -12.44 8.77
C THR A 247 13.93 -11.21 8.40
N GLU A 248 14.27 -10.08 9.03
CA GLU A 248 13.64 -8.79 8.78
C GLU A 248 14.60 -7.78 8.16
N TYR A 249 14.03 -6.81 7.47
CA TYR A 249 14.77 -5.72 6.85
C TYR A 249 14.15 -4.37 7.26
N VAL A 250 14.94 -3.56 7.96
CA VAL A 250 14.45 -2.33 8.62
C VAL A 250 14.21 -1.19 7.62
N ASN A 251 15.08 -1.06 6.61
CA ASN A 251 15.06 0.07 5.68
C ASN A 251 14.06 -0.13 4.55
N ARG A 252 12.77 0.00 4.87
CA ARG A 252 11.64 -0.12 3.94
C ARG A 252 11.96 0.46 2.54
N ILE A 253 11.97 -0.41 1.53
CA ILE A 253 11.85 0.00 0.12
C ILE A 253 10.41 -0.27 -0.35
N ARG A 254 9.82 -1.39 0.09
CA ARG A 254 8.45 -1.86 -0.15
C ARG A 254 7.88 -2.51 1.12
N ILE A 255 6.97 -3.46 1.00
CA ILE A 255 6.39 -4.21 2.14
C ILE A 255 6.68 -5.72 2.01
N ASN A 256 7.27 -6.18 0.89
CA ASN A 256 7.41 -7.59 0.53
C ASN A 256 8.88 -8.01 0.33
N GLU A 257 9.80 -7.38 1.06
CA GLU A 257 11.24 -7.60 0.95
C GLU A 257 11.64 -9.04 1.25
N SER A 258 11.05 -9.65 2.29
CA SER A 258 11.31 -11.04 2.64
C SER A 258 10.92 -12.00 1.50
N TYR A 259 9.80 -11.74 0.81
CA TYR A 259 9.42 -12.51 -0.38
C TYR A 259 10.43 -12.34 -1.53
N ALA A 260 10.94 -11.12 -1.73
CA ALA A 260 11.92 -10.85 -2.78
C ALA A 260 13.27 -11.55 -2.52
N LEU A 261 13.68 -11.66 -1.26
CA LEU A 261 14.92 -12.34 -0.83
C LEU A 261 14.74 -13.84 -0.55
N GLY A 262 13.50 -14.35 -0.63
CA GLY A 262 13.16 -15.73 -0.31
C GLY A 262 13.38 -16.08 1.18
N THR A 263 13.21 -15.12 2.09
CA THR A 263 13.28 -15.34 3.55
C THR A 263 11.90 -15.39 4.18
N TYR A 264 11.81 -15.90 5.40
CA TYR A 264 10.58 -15.80 6.19
C TYR A 264 10.58 -14.46 6.94
N GLY A 265 9.63 -13.59 6.63
CA GLY A 265 9.41 -12.33 7.34
C GLY A 265 8.04 -12.29 8.01
N VAL A 266 7.91 -11.39 8.97
CA VAL A 266 6.67 -10.79 9.45
C VAL A 266 6.23 -9.66 8.52
N SER A 267 7.19 -8.91 7.94
CA SER A 267 6.91 -7.88 6.94
C SER A 267 6.31 -8.50 5.68
N GLY A 268 5.12 -8.05 5.30
CA GLY A 268 4.40 -8.59 4.15
C GLY A 268 3.06 -7.91 3.90
N SER A 269 2.63 -7.87 2.64
CA SER A 269 1.31 -7.40 2.22
C SER A 269 0.64 -8.47 1.38
N THR A 270 -0.49 -8.99 1.87
CA THR A 270 -1.30 -9.97 1.16
C THR A 270 -2.78 -9.76 1.43
N SER A 271 -3.60 -9.99 0.41
CA SER A 271 -5.05 -9.85 0.53
C SER A 271 -5.71 -10.96 1.37
N THR A 272 -4.97 -12.00 1.70
CA THR A 272 -5.44 -13.15 2.48
C THR A 272 -4.81 -13.20 3.88
N LEU A 273 -4.22 -12.10 4.36
CA LEU A 273 -3.65 -12.07 5.71
C LEU A 273 -4.80 -12.16 6.72
N ASN A 274 -4.69 -13.10 7.66
CA ASN A 274 -5.71 -13.32 8.68
C ASN A 274 -5.80 -12.09 9.62
N ALA A 275 -7.02 -11.70 10.00
CA ALA A 275 -7.26 -10.51 10.82
C ALA A 275 -6.63 -10.65 12.21
N ASP A 276 -6.80 -11.81 12.84
CA ASP A 276 -6.23 -12.14 14.16
C ASP A 276 -4.70 -12.02 14.14
N THR A 277 -4.06 -12.39 13.03
CA THR A 277 -2.62 -12.24 12.83
C THR A 277 -2.21 -10.77 12.76
N ILE A 278 -2.95 -9.94 12.03
CA ILE A 278 -2.70 -8.49 11.95
C ILE A 278 -2.85 -7.85 13.32
N GLU A 279 -3.92 -8.21 14.04
CA GLU A 279 -4.20 -7.66 15.35
C GLU A 279 -3.15 -8.08 16.37
N PHE A 280 -2.78 -9.36 16.41
CA PHE A 280 -1.68 -9.86 17.22
C PHE A 280 -0.38 -9.08 16.97
N LEU A 281 0.03 -8.96 15.70
CA LEU A 281 1.24 -8.23 15.31
C LEU A 281 1.19 -6.78 15.78
N SER A 282 0.04 -6.10 15.60
CA SER A 282 -0.15 -4.74 16.11
C SER A 282 -0.05 -4.65 17.64
N LYS A 283 -0.60 -5.62 18.37
CA LYS A 283 -0.57 -5.62 19.85
C LYS A 283 0.82 -5.90 20.40
N VAL A 284 1.68 -6.63 19.68
CA VAL A 284 3.10 -6.84 20.06
C VAL A 284 4.06 -5.79 19.48
N GLY A 285 3.52 -4.71 18.90
CA GLY A 285 4.28 -3.53 18.48
C GLY A 285 4.89 -3.60 17.09
N VAL A 286 4.51 -4.58 16.27
CA VAL A 286 4.78 -4.57 14.82
C VAL A 286 3.74 -3.68 14.15
N SER A 287 4.17 -2.82 13.23
CA SER A 287 3.21 -1.99 12.50
C SER A 287 2.37 -2.86 11.56
N ALA A 288 1.12 -3.15 11.94
CA ALA A 288 0.23 -4.00 11.14
C ALA A 288 -1.18 -3.42 11.08
N GLN A 289 -1.77 -3.41 9.88
CA GLN A 289 -3.15 -2.99 9.66
C GLN A 289 -3.70 -3.48 8.32
N SER A 290 -5.01 -3.69 8.26
CA SER A 290 -5.79 -4.02 7.04
C SER A 290 -5.35 -5.29 6.29
N HIS A 291 -4.22 -5.25 5.59
CA HIS A 291 -3.73 -6.33 4.73
C HIS A 291 -2.20 -6.38 4.68
N TRP A 292 -1.54 -5.70 5.61
CA TRP A 292 -0.09 -5.64 5.68
C TRP A 292 0.43 -5.61 7.11
N ALA A 293 1.64 -6.13 7.28
CA ALA A 293 2.47 -5.96 8.45
C ALA A 293 3.85 -5.46 8.00
N GLN A 294 4.49 -4.67 8.84
CA GLN A 294 5.78 -4.06 8.56
C GLN A 294 6.59 -3.99 9.85
N TYR A 295 7.76 -4.60 9.79
CA TYR A 295 8.79 -4.45 10.78
C TYR A 295 9.56 -3.14 10.55
N THR A 296 9.60 -2.28 11.57
CA THR A 296 10.24 -0.96 11.47
C THR A 296 11.37 -0.77 12.45
N SER A 297 11.40 -1.57 13.51
CA SER A 297 12.43 -1.53 14.54
C SER A 297 12.31 -2.75 15.44
N SER A 298 13.40 -3.03 16.14
CA SER A 298 13.55 -4.19 17.00
C SER A 298 13.06 -3.96 18.41
N ASN A 299 12.49 -5.00 19.00
CA ASN A 299 12.25 -5.11 20.43
C ASN A 299 12.63 -6.53 20.88
N PRO A 300 13.47 -6.68 21.91
CA PRO A 300 13.98 -7.99 22.32
C PRO A 300 12.89 -9.05 22.49
N LEU A 301 11.77 -8.74 23.15
CA LEU A 301 10.73 -9.73 23.41
C LEU A 301 9.84 -9.99 22.19
N THR A 302 9.50 -8.95 21.42
CA THR A 302 8.78 -9.11 20.14
C THR A 302 9.56 -9.99 19.17
N ASP A 303 10.84 -9.70 18.98
CA ASP A 303 11.71 -10.43 18.05
C ASP A 303 11.86 -11.89 18.49
N THR A 304 12.07 -12.10 19.79
CA THR A 304 12.14 -13.41 20.43
C THR A 304 10.90 -14.25 20.15
N PHE A 305 9.71 -13.71 20.43
CA PHE A 305 8.44 -14.42 20.24
C PHE A 305 8.08 -14.67 18.77
N LEU A 306 8.53 -13.82 17.86
CA LEU A 306 8.27 -13.96 16.43
C LEU A 306 9.33 -14.79 15.69
N SER A 307 10.30 -15.36 16.41
CA SER A 307 11.44 -16.09 15.84
C SER A 307 12.29 -15.23 14.89
N ILE A 308 12.36 -13.91 15.12
CA ILE A 308 13.18 -12.98 14.33
C ILE A 308 14.63 -13.12 14.79
N ARG A 309 15.41 -13.82 13.98
CA ARG A 309 16.79 -14.18 14.27
C ARG A 309 17.81 -13.28 13.57
N TYR A 310 17.47 -12.78 12.39
CA TYR A 310 18.37 -11.94 11.61
C TYR A 310 17.69 -10.63 11.22
N ILE A 311 18.40 -9.53 11.43
CA ILE A 311 17.87 -8.19 11.16
C ILE A 311 18.88 -7.45 10.29
N MET A 312 18.44 -7.16 9.07
CA MET A 312 19.20 -6.48 8.04
C MET A 312 18.83 -5.00 8.03
N ARG A 313 19.84 -4.13 7.94
CA ARG A 313 19.64 -2.69 7.86
C ARG A 313 20.76 -1.99 7.10
N ASN A 314 20.42 -0.94 6.36
CA ASN A 314 21.38 -0.01 5.80
C ASN A 314 21.93 0.94 6.89
N SER A 315 23.04 1.57 6.58
CA SER A 315 23.71 2.59 7.39
C SER A 315 22.81 3.79 7.75
N ASP A 316 21.83 4.10 6.90
CA ASP A 316 20.89 5.22 7.06
C ASP A 316 19.61 4.86 7.84
N ALA A 317 19.47 3.61 8.34
CA ALA A 317 18.33 3.27 9.17
C ALA A 317 18.32 4.08 10.46
N SER A 318 17.15 4.63 10.79
CA SER A 318 16.90 5.27 12.08
C SER A 318 16.85 4.25 13.22
N GLY A 319 17.08 4.72 14.45
CA GLY A 319 17.00 3.88 15.66
C GLY A 319 18.21 2.99 15.91
N ARG A 320 18.37 2.52 17.15
CA ARG A 320 19.47 1.65 17.58
C ARG A 320 19.08 0.18 17.42
N MET A 321 20.07 -0.71 17.45
CA MET A 321 19.83 -2.13 17.67
C MET A 321 19.88 -2.40 19.17
N PRO A 322 18.94 -3.19 19.72
CA PRO A 322 18.92 -3.51 21.14
C PRO A 322 20.24 -4.13 21.61
N SER A 323 20.54 -3.92 22.88
CA SER A 323 21.68 -4.54 23.53
C SER A 323 21.56 -6.09 23.45
N GLY A 324 22.68 -6.77 23.19
CA GLY A 324 22.74 -8.23 23.06
C GLY A 324 22.59 -8.78 21.63
N TYR A 325 22.31 -7.96 20.63
CA TYR A 325 22.29 -8.37 19.22
C TYR A 325 23.70 -8.30 18.64
N GLU A 326 24.14 -9.38 18.01
CA GLU A 326 25.51 -9.51 17.51
C GLU A 326 25.58 -9.07 16.05
N LYS A 327 26.48 -8.14 15.73
CA LYS A 327 26.69 -7.74 14.34
C LYS A 327 27.52 -8.81 13.61
N ILE A 328 26.92 -9.49 12.64
CA ILE A 328 27.55 -10.60 11.90
C ILE A 328 27.98 -10.21 10.48
N TYR A 329 27.46 -9.10 9.96
CA TYR A 329 27.84 -8.53 8.66
C TYR A 329 27.90 -7.01 8.77
N ASP A 330 28.92 -6.40 8.17
CA ASP A 330 29.07 -4.94 8.05
C ASP A 330 29.99 -4.60 6.86
N ASP A 331 29.48 -3.86 5.88
CA ASP A 331 30.27 -3.32 4.75
C ASP A 331 30.38 -1.78 4.78
N GLY A 332 29.93 -1.15 5.87
CA GLY A 332 29.84 0.29 6.05
C GLY A 332 28.54 0.92 5.52
N ASP A 333 27.86 0.30 4.55
CA ASP A 333 26.57 0.75 4.01
C ASP A 333 25.40 -0.17 4.40
N ALA A 334 25.68 -1.41 4.78
CA ALA A 334 24.73 -2.39 5.27
C ALA A 334 25.32 -3.20 6.41
N SER A 335 24.42 -3.63 7.30
CA SER A 335 24.74 -4.48 8.42
C SER A 335 23.65 -5.52 8.64
N CYS A 336 24.05 -6.72 9.10
CA CYS A 336 23.15 -7.76 9.55
C CYS A 336 23.46 -8.10 11.01
N TYR A 337 22.42 -8.18 11.82
CA TYR A 337 22.50 -8.50 13.24
C TYR A 337 21.84 -9.84 13.52
N TYR A 338 22.48 -10.65 14.35
CA TYR A 338 22.01 -11.91 14.86
C TYR A 338 21.40 -11.72 16.26
N ASN A 339 20.20 -12.25 16.45
CA ASN A 339 19.51 -12.33 17.73
C ASN A 339 19.68 -13.75 18.30
N PRO A 340 20.53 -13.93 19.33
CA PRO A 340 20.74 -15.24 19.96
C PRO A 340 19.53 -15.73 20.76
N ASP A 341 18.57 -14.85 21.05
CA ASP A 341 17.42 -15.14 21.91
C ASP A 341 16.18 -15.59 21.11
N ALA A 342 16.24 -15.57 19.77
CA ALA A 342 15.11 -15.95 18.92
C ALA A 342 14.60 -17.35 19.24
N LEU A 343 13.33 -17.46 19.64
CA LEU A 343 12.71 -18.76 19.93
C LEU A 343 12.48 -19.56 18.64
N PRO A 344 12.51 -20.90 18.70
CA PRO A 344 12.09 -21.73 17.58
C PRO A 344 10.61 -21.51 17.26
N LEU A 345 10.17 -21.95 16.07
CA LEU A 345 8.79 -21.79 15.60
C LEU A 345 7.73 -22.30 16.59
N ALA A 346 8.06 -23.33 17.36
CA ALA A 346 7.21 -23.87 18.40
C ALA A 346 8.01 -24.15 19.67
N PHE A 347 7.45 -23.81 20.82
CA PHE A 347 8.03 -24.01 22.14
C PHE A 347 6.91 -24.24 23.16
N ALA A 348 7.22 -24.98 24.23
CA ALA A 348 6.27 -25.28 25.29
C ALA A 348 6.07 -24.09 26.23
N VAL A 349 4.81 -23.81 26.57
CA VAL A 349 4.40 -22.78 27.53
C VAL A 349 3.22 -23.26 28.35
N ASP A 350 2.97 -22.59 29.47
CA ASP A 350 1.81 -22.84 30.30
C ASP A 350 0.48 -22.60 29.53
N PRO A 351 -0.55 -23.46 29.69
CA PRO A 351 -1.84 -23.31 29.02
C PRO A 351 -2.56 -21.98 29.31
N LYS A 352 -2.19 -21.27 30.38
CA LYS A 352 -2.72 -19.95 30.71
C LYS A 352 -2.55 -18.93 29.59
N ILE A 353 -1.60 -19.10 28.66
CA ILE A 353 -1.51 -18.26 27.45
C ILE A 353 -2.80 -18.26 26.61
N ARG A 354 -3.66 -19.28 26.75
CA ARG A 354 -4.94 -19.37 26.05
C ARG A 354 -6.05 -18.51 26.66
N THR A 355 -5.82 -17.94 27.86
CA THR A 355 -6.82 -17.12 28.55
C THR A 355 -6.81 -15.66 28.11
N ILE A 356 -5.88 -15.25 27.24
CA ILE A 356 -5.80 -13.89 26.71
C ILE A 356 -6.35 -13.85 25.28
N THR A 357 -7.02 -12.77 24.93
CA THR A 357 -7.41 -12.47 23.55
C THR A 357 -6.89 -11.10 23.16
N PHE A 358 -6.47 -10.99 21.92
CA PHE A 358 -6.02 -9.74 21.32
C PHE A 358 -7.08 -9.12 20.42
N GLU A 359 -8.12 -9.89 20.11
CA GLU A 359 -9.32 -9.44 19.40
C GLU A 359 -10.30 -8.87 20.41
N GLN A 360 -10.85 -7.70 20.09
CA GLN A 360 -11.95 -7.13 20.85
C GLN A 360 -13.16 -8.08 20.75
N PRO A 361 -13.63 -8.66 21.86
CA PRO A 361 -14.77 -9.58 21.82
C PRO A 361 -16.02 -8.88 21.28
N GLU A 362 -16.78 -9.56 20.43
CA GLU A 362 -18.08 -9.05 19.99
C GLU A 362 -19.01 -8.87 21.20
N GLU A 363 -19.79 -7.80 21.19
CA GLU A 363 -20.74 -7.49 22.26
C GLU A 363 -21.78 -8.63 22.38
N GLY A 364 -21.80 -9.31 23.54
CA GLY A 364 -22.67 -10.47 23.78
C GLY A 364 -22.08 -11.84 23.39
N SER A 365 -20.81 -11.91 22.99
CA SER A 365 -20.09 -13.17 22.81
C SER A 365 -19.80 -13.87 24.16
N ASN A 366 -19.76 -15.20 24.15
CA ASN A 366 -19.35 -16.02 25.31
C ASN A 366 -17.83 -16.26 25.30
N ASP A 367 -17.03 -15.24 24.98
CA ASP A 367 -15.58 -15.35 25.04
C ASP A 367 -15.09 -15.09 26.46
N ASP A 368 -14.70 -16.15 27.16
CA ASP A 368 -14.21 -16.10 28.54
C ASP A 368 -12.74 -15.61 28.65
N ARG A 369 -12.09 -15.28 27.52
CA ARG A 369 -10.72 -14.75 27.49
C ARG A 369 -10.67 -13.30 27.91
N THR A 370 -9.57 -12.89 28.52
CA THR A 370 -9.31 -11.50 28.92
C THR A 370 -8.79 -10.70 27.73
N TYR A 371 -9.56 -9.70 27.31
CA TYR A 371 -9.13 -8.70 26.32
C TYR A 371 -8.43 -7.52 26.98
N TYR A 372 -7.25 -7.17 26.49
CA TYR A 372 -6.45 -6.04 27.00
C TYR A 372 -6.53 -4.85 26.04
N ASP A 373 -7.62 -4.10 26.13
CA ASP A 373 -7.95 -3.03 25.17
C ASP A 373 -6.91 -1.90 25.13
N ASN A 374 -6.47 -1.45 26.31
CA ASN A 374 -5.66 -0.24 26.50
C ASN A 374 -4.21 -0.53 26.93
N ALA A 375 -3.71 -1.74 26.67
CA ALA A 375 -2.35 -2.11 27.01
C ALA A 375 -1.37 -1.59 25.94
N SER A 376 -0.29 -0.92 26.36
CA SER A 376 0.85 -0.66 25.47
C SER A 376 1.45 -1.98 24.99
N PRO A 377 2.15 -2.02 23.85
CA PRO A 377 2.83 -3.24 23.42
C PRO A 377 3.78 -3.82 24.48
N PHE A 378 4.45 -2.98 25.27
CA PHE A 378 5.25 -3.43 26.41
C PHE A 378 4.44 -4.15 27.50
N ALA A 379 3.24 -3.63 27.82
CA ALA A 379 2.34 -4.27 28.76
C ALA A 379 1.81 -5.60 28.22
N VAL A 380 1.44 -5.65 26.93
CA VAL A 380 1.03 -6.88 26.23
C VAL A 380 2.14 -7.94 26.30
N LEU A 381 3.37 -7.55 25.99
CA LEU A 381 4.55 -8.41 26.05
C LEU A 381 4.79 -8.97 27.46
N ASN A 382 4.67 -8.15 28.51
CA ASN A 382 4.74 -8.62 29.90
C ASN A 382 3.60 -9.60 30.24
N ILE A 383 2.36 -9.32 29.81
CA ILE A 383 1.20 -10.18 30.04
C ILE A 383 1.41 -11.54 29.37
N MET A 384 1.84 -11.55 28.11
CA MET A 384 2.17 -12.78 27.39
C MET A 384 3.21 -13.58 28.16
N LEU A 385 4.31 -12.94 28.57
CA LEU A 385 5.37 -13.59 29.34
C LEU A 385 4.81 -14.22 30.63
N ARG A 386 4.04 -13.49 31.43
CA ARG A 386 3.40 -14.02 32.66
C ARG A 386 2.55 -15.26 32.38
N CYS A 387 1.72 -15.18 31.34
CA CYS A 387 0.83 -16.27 30.97
C CYS A 387 1.60 -17.49 30.46
N MET A 388 2.71 -17.30 29.73
CA MET A 388 3.57 -18.40 29.27
C MET A 388 4.23 -19.17 30.42
N PHE A 389 4.43 -18.54 31.58
CA PHE A 389 4.98 -19.19 32.78
C PHE A 389 3.91 -19.57 33.82
N GLY A 390 2.62 -19.37 33.54
CA GLY A 390 1.54 -19.65 34.50
C GLY A 390 1.57 -18.78 35.76
N ARG A 391 2.28 -17.64 35.75
CA ARG A 391 2.47 -16.78 36.94
C ARG A 391 1.48 -15.61 36.93
N ASP A 392 1.13 -15.09 38.11
CA ASP A 392 0.04 -14.12 38.21
C ASP A 392 0.45 -12.63 38.13
N GLU A 393 1.45 -12.10 38.87
CA GLU A 393 1.47 -10.62 39.00
C GLU A 393 2.82 -9.87 38.93
N THR A 394 3.97 -10.47 39.24
CA THR A 394 5.24 -9.71 39.35
C THR A 394 6.25 -9.93 38.21
N MET A 395 6.03 -10.92 37.35
CA MET A 395 6.97 -11.23 36.26
C MET A 395 6.81 -10.23 35.11
N GLY A 396 7.88 -9.58 34.70
CA GLY A 396 7.85 -8.66 33.57
C GLY A 396 9.26 -8.17 33.27
N VAL A 397 9.49 -7.81 32.02
CA VAL A 397 10.78 -7.30 31.55
C VAL A 397 10.72 -5.81 31.23
N TYR A 398 9.52 -5.25 31.07
CA TYR A 398 9.32 -3.81 30.86
C TYR A 398 8.67 -3.14 32.06
N THR A 399 9.31 -2.10 32.60
CA THR A 399 8.77 -1.27 33.67
C THR A 399 8.48 0.14 33.16
N PRO A 400 7.24 0.67 33.27
CA PRO A 400 6.95 2.02 32.79
C PRO A 400 7.74 3.06 33.57
N ILE A 401 8.26 4.07 32.87
CA ILE A 401 8.80 5.28 33.48
C ILE A 401 7.63 6.26 33.69
N ALA A 402 7.49 6.77 34.91
CA ALA A 402 6.44 7.69 35.31
C ALA A 402 7.03 8.86 36.11
N GLU A 403 6.18 9.80 36.52
CA GLU A 403 6.58 10.91 37.41
C GLU A 403 7.22 10.38 38.71
N PRO A 404 8.28 11.05 39.22
CA PRO A 404 8.87 12.30 38.75
C PRO A 404 9.93 12.14 37.65
N ASN A 405 10.25 10.92 37.23
CA ASN A 405 11.33 10.62 36.28
C ASN A 405 10.92 10.82 34.81
N LEU A 406 9.66 11.17 34.56
CA LEU A 406 9.14 11.54 33.26
C LEU A 406 8.31 12.81 33.41
N THR A 407 8.69 13.87 32.70
CA THR A 407 7.87 15.08 32.57
C THR A 407 7.62 15.41 31.11
N LYS A 408 6.54 16.16 30.84
CA LYS A 408 6.05 16.47 29.50
C LYS A 408 5.79 17.96 29.37
N GLU A 409 6.35 18.57 28.34
CA GLU A 409 6.23 19.98 28.03
C GLU A 409 5.81 20.18 26.57
N THR A 410 5.15 21.29 26.27
CA THR A 410 4.69 21.62 24.91
C THR A 410 5.08 23.04 24.54
N GLU A 411 5.56 23.22 23.32
CA GLU A 411 5.82 24.53 22.73
C GLU A 411 4.94 24.73 21.49
N ASN A 412 4.22 25.85 21.40
CA ASN A 412 3.29 26.18 20.31
C ASN A 412 2.23 25.07 20.02
N LEU A 413 1.95 24.19 20.98
CA LEU A 413 0.88 23.20 20.89
C LEU A 413 -0.25 23.52 21.86
N SER A 414 -1.48 23.28 21.40
CA SER A 414 -2.66 23.05 22.23
C SER A 414 -2.92 21.55 22.27
N SER A 415 -3.49 21.04 23.37
CA SER A 415 -3.88 19.64 23.46
C SER A 415 -5.29 19.48 24.01
N TYR A 416 -6.02 18.51 23.47
CA TYR A 416 -7.37 18.14 23.93
C TYR A 416 -7.64 16.65 23.68
N PRO A 417 -8.45 15.99 24.52
CA PRO A 417 -8.76 14.57 24.37
C PRO A 417 -9.79 14.35 23.26
N VAL A 418 -9.63 13.27 22.49
CA VAL A 418 -10.55 12.79 21.44
C VAL A 418 -10.51 11.26 21.41
N ALA A 419 -11.61 10.59 21.78
CA ALA A 419 -11.78 9.13 21.62
C ALA A 419 -10.56 8.28 22.06
N GLY A 420 -10.11 8.43 23.30
CA GLY A 420 -8.93 7.70 23.83
C GLY A 420 -7.58 8.18 23.30
N HIS A 421 -7.52 9.36 22.68
CA HIS A 421 -6.29 9.97 22.20
C HIS A 421 -6.14 11.40 22.73
N SER A 422 -4.90 11.85 22.87
CA SER A 422 -4.56 13.27 22.94
C SER A 422 -4.30 13.80 21.53
N CYS A 423 -5.13 14.74 21.07
CA CYS A 423 -4.87 15.52 19.88
C CYS A 423 -3.97 16.70 20.23
N TYR A 424 -2.84 16.83 19.54
CA TYR A 424 -1.92 17.95 19.65
C TYR A 424 -2.04 18.80 18.38
N ASN A 425 -2.36 20.09 18.54
CA ASN A 425 -2.60 20.99 17.41
C ASN A 425 -1.75 22.26 17.53
N LYS A 426 -1.10 22.66 16.43
CA LYS A 426 -0.36 23.91 16.35
C LYS A 426 -1.27 25.09 16.70
N LYS A 427 -0.78 25.98 17.56
CA LYS A 427 -1.45 27.26 17.84
C LYS A 427 -1.17 28.24 16.70
N GLU A 428 0.09 28.34 16.30
CA GLU A 428 0.54 29.13 15.16
C GLU A 428 1.10 28.21 14.07
N LYS A 429 0.49 28.26 12.88
CA LYS A 429 0.77 27.31 11.78
C LYS A 429 2.20 27.39 11.25
N ASP A 430 2.72 28.60 11.12
CA ASP A 430 4.01 28.88 10.49
C ASP A 430 5.19 28.76 11.46
N GLN A 431 4.92 28.55 12.75
CA GLN A 431 5.95 28.33 13.75
C GLN A 431 6.18 26.85 14.01
N THR A 432 7.39 26.54 14.48
CA THR A 432 7.74 25.22 15.00
C THR A 432 6.83 24.90 16.18
N ALA A 433 6.44 23.63 16.31
CA ALA A 433 5.64 23.19 17.45
C ALA A 433 6.14 21.81 17.90
N THR A 434 6.32 21.66 19.21
CA THR A 434 7.01 20.53 19.79
C THR A 434 6.29 19.96 21.00
N LEU A 435 6.39 18.65 21.16
CA LEU A 435 6.05 17.91 22.36
C LEU A 435 7.35 17.30 22.90
N THR A 436 7.77 17.75 24.08
CA THR A 436 9.05 17.39 24.69
C THR A 436 8.81 16.52 25.91
N PHE A 437 9.54 15.41 26.01
CA PHE A 437 9.60 14.56 27.19
C PHE A 437 11.00 14.68 27.81
N LYS A 438 11.06 14.94 29.11
CA LYS A 438 12.31 14.87 29.88
C LYS A 438 12.27 13.58 30.70
N ILE A 439 13.27 12.74 30.51
CA ILE A 439 13.30 11.36 30.96
C ILE A 439 14.56 11.14 31.77
N LYS A 440 14.43 10.56 32.96
CA LYS A 440 15.56 10.03 33.74
C LYS A 440 15.51 8.51 33.74
N GLY A 441 16.63 7.89 33.35
CA GLY A 441 16.81 6.46 33.48
C GLY A 441 17.27 6.10 34.89
N ASP A 442 17.79 4.89 35.04
CA ASP A 442 18.47 4.44 36.25
C ASP A 442 19.98 4.24 36.05
N GLY A 443 20.50 4.58 34.87
CA GLY A 443 21.90 4.40 34.51
C GLY A 443 22.32 2.95 34.24
N VAL A 444 21.38 1.99 34.26
CA VAL A 444 21.68 0.56 34.12
C VAL A 444 20.84 -0.08 33.02
N ARG A 445 19.52 0.13 33.03
CA ARG A 445 18.59 -0.52 32.10
C ARG A 445 18.40 0.31 30.83
N GLU A 446 18.28 -0.40 29.71
CA GLU A 446 17.95 0.19 28.42
C GLU A 446 16.52 0.73 28.43
N VAL A 447 16.30 1.90 27.85
CA VAL A 447 14.98 2.55 27.78
C VAL A 447 14.44 2.46 26.37
N PHE A 448 13.24 1.91 26.24
CA PHE A 448 12.50 1.87 25.00
C PHE A 448 11.30 2.82 25.05
N ALA A 449 10.93 3.35 23.89
CA ALA A 449 9.72 4.14 23.72
C ALA A 449 8.82 3.57 22.63
N ILE A 450 7.52 3.83 22.74
CA ILE A 450 6.56 3.62 21.66
C ILE A 450 5.45 4.66 21.75
N PHE A 451 4.97 5.11 20.60
CA PHE A 451 3.95 6.15 20.50
C PHE A 451 2.77 5.65 19.65
N PRO A 452 1.87 4.83 20.23
CA PRO A 452 0.72 4.32 19.50
C PRO A 452 -0.22 5.44 19.07
N ALA A 453 -0.77 5.32 17.86
CA ALA A 453 -1.73 6.29 17.32
C ALA A 453 -2.66 5.63 16.29
N LYS A 454 -3.98 5.71 16.48
CA LYS A 454 -4.96 5.22 15.48
C LYS A 454 -5.02 6.11 14.23
N SER A 455 -4.87 7.42 14.39
CA SER A 455 -4.87 8.41 13.29
C SER A 455 -3.50 9.06 13.14
N GLN A 456 -2.56 8.33 12.52
CA GLN A 456 -1.20 8.82 12.36
C GLN A 456 -1.12 10.08 11.50
N ARG A 457 -0.20 10.97 11.86
CA ARG A 457 0.18 12.17 11.13
C ARG A 457 1.68 12.29 11.25
N SER A 458 2.37 12.40 10.12
CA SER A 458 3.83 12.37 10.10
C SER A 458 4.42 13.41 11.03
N CYS A 459 5.38 12.95 11.83
CA CYS A 459 6.20 13.70 12.75
C CYS A 459 7.65 13.22 12.60
N TYR A 460 8.58 13.94 13.21
CA TYR A 460 9.94 13.46 13.43
C TYR A 460 10.37 13.77 14.85
N TYR A 461 11.42 13.10 15.33
CA TYR A 461 11.90 13.27 16.69
C TYR A 461 13.41 13.47 16.77
N TYR A 462 13.82 14.10 17.87
CA TYR A 462 15.20 14.29 18.29
C TYR A 462 15.40 13.73 19.69
N VAL A 463 16.60 13.23 19.97
CA VAL A 463 17.03 12.79 21.31
C VAL A 463 18.29 13.57 21.66
N ASN A 464 18.26 14.35 22.74
CA ASN A 464 19.36 15.23 23.16
C ASN A 464 19.89 16.11 22.01
N GLY A 465 18.99 16.64 21.17
CA GLY A 465 19.35 17.47 20.02
C GLY A 465 19.95 16.72 18.82
N SER A 466 20.08 15.39 18.89
CA SER A 466 20.48 14.55 17.75
C SER A 466 19.26 14.02 16.99
N TRP A 467 19.33 13.99 15.66
CA TRP A 467 18.25 13.48 14.81
C TRP A 467 17.96 12.01 15.13
N GLY A 468 16.69 11.72 15.46
CA GLY A 468 16.25 10.36 15.79
C GLY A 468 15.61 9.63 14.61
N GLY A 469 14.77 10.31 13.85
CA GLY A 469 14.08 9.74 12.69
C GLY A 469 12.67 10.27 12.48
N TRP A 470 12.04 9.79 11.41
CA TRP A 470 10.61 9.99 11.17
C TRP A 470 9.77 9.03 12.01
N MET A 471 8.59 9.47 12.44
CA MET A 471 7.62 8.66 13.18
C MET A 471 6.18 8.99 12.75
N LEU A 472 5.24 8.09 13.05
CA LEU A 472 3.81 8.25 12.69
C LEU A 472 3.58 8.53 11.19
N SER A 473 4.45 7.96 10.34
CA SER A 473 4.48 8.24 8.91
C SER A 473 4.14 6.97 8.12
N GLY A 474 3.36 7.12 7.05
CA GLY A 474 3.04 6.01 6.15
C GLY A 474 2.23 4.87 6.78
N GLY A 475 1.54 5.10 7.90
CA GLY A 475 0.83 4.07 8.64
C GLY A 475 1.71 3.26 9.60
N SER A 476 2.99 3.64 9.75
CA SER A 476 3.94 2.94 10.60
C SER A 476 4.28 3.66 11.91
N TYR A 477 4.26 2.88 13.00
CA TYR A 477 4.86 3.19 14.30
C TYR A 477 5.58 1.93 14.79
N GLY A 478 6.67 2.10 15.52
CA GLY A 478 7.49 1.00 16.03
C GLY A 478 8.20 1.41 17.31
N PHE A 479 8.92 0.48 17.89
CA PHE A 479 9.75 0.71 19.07
C PHE A 479 10.89 1.69 18.76
N ILE A 480 11.25 2.51 19.74
CA ILE A 480 12.42 3.39 19.67
C ILE A 480 13.32 3.01 20.84
N ASP A 481 14.48 2.47 20.53
CA ASP A 481 15.53 2.21 21.51
C ASP A 481 16.33 3.50 21.79
N LEU A 482 16.30 3.95 23.03
CA LEU A 482 17.02 5.13 23.53
C LEU A 482 18.37 4.78 24.18
N GLY A 483 18.69 3.49 24.32
CA GLY A 483 19.84 3.01 25.06
C GLY A 483 19.68 3.16 26.58
N VAL A 484 20.79 2.99 27.29
CA VAL A 484 20.85 3.21 28.75
C VAL A 484 20.89 4.72 29.02
N LEU A 485 19.86 5.23 29.70
CA LEU A 485 19.76 6.65 30.06
C LEU A 485 20.34 6.89 31.46
N PRO A 486 21.05 8.01 31.67
CA PRO A 486 21.65 8.36 32.97
C PRO A 486 20.59 8.57 34.06
N ALA A 487 20.99 8.33 35.31
CA ALA A 487 20.13 8.52 36.48
C ALA A 487 20.13 9.98 36.99
N ASP A 488 21.24 10.68 36.78
CA ASP A 488 21.54 12.02 37.29
C ASP A 488 21.23 13.13 36.27
N GLU A 489 21.20 12.81 34.98
CA GLU A 489 20.90 13.75 33.89
C GLU A 489 19.57 13.47 33.21
N GLU A 490 18.90 14.52 32.74
CA GLU A 490 17.68 14.39 31.94
C GLU A 490 18.02 14.17 30.47
N THR A 491 17.46 13.11 29.90
CA THR A 491 17.40 12.90 28.46
C THR A 491 16.17 13.61 27.90
N VAL A 492 16.37 14.42 26.87
CA VAL A 492 15.33 15.22 26.22
C VAL A 492 14.91 14.56 24.91
N PHE A 493 13.69 14.03 24.87
CA PHE A 493 13.06 13.48 23.67
C PHE A 493 12.04 14.47 23.12
N THR A 494 12.26 15.00 21.93
CA THR A 494 11.41 16.06 21.35
C THR A 494 10.76 15.59 20.06
N ILE A 495 9.43 15.59 20.02
CA ILE A 495 8.63 15.34 18.82
C ILE A 495 8.30 16.67 18.15
N TYR A 496 8.51 16.76 16.84
CA TYR A 496 8.21 17.91 16.02
C TYR A 496 7.04 17.62 15.07
N VAL A 497 6.13 18.59 14.94
CA VAL A 497 5.01 18.51 14.01
C VAL A 497 5.46 18.95 12.61
N SER A 498 5.42 18.02 11.65
CA SER A 498 5.92 18.22 10.29
C SER A 498 4.87 18.11 9.18
N ASN A 499 3.64 17.76 9.52
CA ASN A 499 2.55 17.57 8.55
C ASN A 499 1.78 18.86 8.26
N ASP A 500 1.19 18.94 7.05
CA ASP A 500 0.43 20.11 6.57
C ASP A 500 -0.83 20.39 7.40
N GLU A 501 -1.38 19.37 8.07
CA GLU A 501 -2.53 19.54 8.96
C GLU A 501 -2.16 20.25 10.27
N GLY A 502 -0.86 20.36 10.61
CA GLY A 502 -0.39 21.01 11.82
C GLY A 502 -0.83 20.30 13.10
N ARG A 503 -1.11 18.99 13.05
CA ARG A 503 -1.60 18.23 14.20
C ARG A 503 -1.15 16.77 14.17
N PHE A 504 -1.17 16.12 15.33
CA PHE A 504 -0.98 14.68 15.46
C PHE A 504 -1.72 14.14 16.68
N TYR A 505 -1.84 12.82 16.76
CA TYR A 505 -2.60 12.12 17.78
C TYR A 505 -1.71 11.09 18.45
N LEU A 506 -1.77 11.01 19.78
CA LEU A 506 -1.15 9.94 20.56
C LEU A 506 -2.24 9.27 21.40
N ASP A 507 -2.18 7.95 21.52
CA ASP A 507 -3.04 7.19 22.43
C ASP A 507 -2.77 7.64 23.87
N ASN A 508 -3.78 8.13 24.57
CA ASN A 508 -3.64 8.63 25.95
C ASN A 508 -4.11 7.63 27.01
N THR A 509 -4.45 6.41 26.60
CA THR A 509 -4.87 5.33 27.49
C THR A 509 -3.70 4.47 27.97
N VAL A 510 -2.55 4.57 27.31
CA VAL A 510 -1.32 3.86 27.73
C VAL A 510 -0.76 4.44 29.02
N ALA A 511 -0.29 3.56 29.92
CA ALA A 511 0.25 3.95 31.22
C ALA A 511 1.52 4.84 31.12
N SER A 512 2.32 4.61 30.09
CA SER A 512 3.49 5.42 29.75
C SER A 512 3.86 5.19 28.28
N TYR A 513 4.63 6.11 27.70
CA TYR A 513 5.27 5.94 26.39
C TYR A 513 6.70 5.39 26.50
N PHE A 514 7.30 5.39 27.69
CA PHE A 514 8.71 5.01 27.93
C PHE A 514 8.79 3.90 28.98
N TYR A 515 9.63 2.89 28.72
CA TYR A 515 9.77 1.70 29.58
C TYR A 515 11.24 1.32 29.73
N MET A 516 11.65 0.98 30.95
CA MET A 516 12.94 0.38 31.24
C MET A 516 12.88 -1.12 31.00
N PHE A 517 13.91 -1.65 30.35
CA PHE A 517 14.06 -3.07 30.02
C PHE A 517 14.99 -3.79 31.00
N ASP A 518 14.48 -4.82 31.66
CA ASP A 518 15.25 -5.71 32.54
C ASP A 518 15.83 -6.86 31.73
N GLU A 519 17.04 -6.66 31.22
CA GLU A 519 17.76 -7.65 30.42
C GLU A 519 18.01 -8.97 31.19
N THR A 520 18.25 -8.89 32.51
CA THR A 520 18.51 -10.09 33.32
C THR A 520 17.26 -10.95 33.45
N ALA A 521 16.11 -10.34 33.77
CA ALA A 521 14.83 -11.04 33.82
C ALA A 521 14.46 -11.63 32.45
N TYR A 522 14.73 -10.88 31.37
CA TYR A 522 14.52 -11.33 30.00
C TYR A 522 15.38 -12.54 29.65
N LYS A 523 16.70 -12.50 29.84
CA LYS A 523 17.60 -13.61 29.53
C LYS A 523 17.24 -14.88 30.30
N ASN A 524 16.87 -14.75 31.58
CA ASN A 524 16.40 -15.88 32.38
C ASN A 524 15.12 -16.50 31.80
N ALA A 525 14.16 -15.67 31.39
CA ALA A 525 12.92 -16.14 30.80
C ALA A 525 13.16 -16.81 29.43
N VAL A 526 13.97 -16.20 28.57
CA VAL A 526 14.34 -16.78 27.26
C VAL A 526 15.02 -18.13 27.42
N TYR A 527 15.99 -18.24 28.33
CA TYR A 527 16.69 -19.49 28.59
C TYR A 527 15.72 -20.62 28.96
N GLU A 528 14.73 -20.34 29.82
CA GLU A 528 13.70 -21.31 30.20
C GLU A 528 12.79 -21.67 29.01
N LEU A 529 12.34 -20.70 28.21
CA LEU A 529 11.50 -20.95 27.03
C LEU A 529 12.25 -21.74 25.93
N GLN A 530 13.52 -21.43 25.69
CA GLN A 530 14.37 -22.15 24.74
C GLN A 530 14.53 -23.62 25.14
N SER A 531 14.57 -23.92 26.44
CA SER A 531 14.64 -25.30 26.94
C SER A 531 13.40 -26.14 26.59
N GLY A 532 12.26 -25.47 26.37
CA GLY A 532 11.00 -26.07 25.89
C GLY A 532 10.84 -26.04 24.36
N GLY A 533 11.86 -25.62 23.62
CA GLY A 533 11.84 -25.46 22.17
C GLY A 533 11.71 -26.78 21.42
N LEU A 534 10.88 -26.79 20.36
CA LEU A 534 10.76 -27.92 19.44
C LEU A 534 11.67 -27.71 18.23
N ARG A 535 12.56 -28.66 17.97
CA ARG A 535 13.39 -28.67 16.77
C ARG A 535 12.60 -29.21 15.59
N LEU A 536 12.44 -28.39 14.55
CA LEU A 536 11.87 -28.84 13.29
C LEU A 536 12.86 -29.78 12.57
N THR A 537 12.36 -30.90 12.07
CA THR A 537 13.16 -31.91 11.34
C THR A 537 12.78 -32.01 9.85
N SER A 538 11.63 -31.45 9.46
CA SER A 538 11.20 -31.27 8.08
C SER A 538 10.13 -30.17 8.00
N PHE A 539 10.14 -29.35 6.95
CA PHE A 539 9.15 -28.31 6.68
C PHE A 539 8.74 -28.32 5.20
#